data_AF-K1RLY2-F1
#
_entry.id   AF-K1RLY2-F1
#
_cell.length_a   1.000
_cell.length_b   1.000
_cell.length_c   1.000
_cell.angle_alpha   90.00
_cell.angle_beta   90.00
_cell.angle_gamma   90.00
#
_symmetry.space_group_name_H-M   'P 1'
#
loop_
_entity.id
_entity.type
_entity.pdbx_description
1 polymer ?
#
loop_
_entity_poly.entity_id
_entity_poly.type
_entity_poly.pdbx_seq_one_letter_code
_entity_poly.pdbx_strand_id
1 'polypeptide(L)'
;MNKVQVWEEKVIIPTYEAGKPDKNPMFLEKRVYQGSSGRIYPHTVIEKISDEKVDKEYTALFLENDYLKVMMLPELGGRIQRAYDKTNGYDFIYYNHVIKPALVGLAGPWISGGIEFNWPQHHRPSTFDQVEYTYAENEDGSATVWMGEIENMFRTEGVLGVTLYPDKAYIELL
;
A
#
# COMPACT_ATOMS: atom_id res chain seq x y z
N MET A 1 -21.69 -8.88 21.76
CA MET A 1 -21.36 -9.06 20.33
C MET A 1 -19.92 -8.63 20.17
N ASN A 2 -19.03 -9.52 19.72
CA ASN A 2 -17.67 -9.10 19.36
C ASN A 2 -17.77 -8.15 18.17
N LYS A 3 -16.97 -7.09 18.21
CA LYS A 3 -16.88 -6.08 17.16
C LYS A 3 -15.46 -6.07 16.62
N VAL A 4 -15.33 -5.71 15.35
CA VAL A 4 -14.02 -5.44 14.75
C VAL A 4 -13.51 -4.11 15.28
N GLN A 5 -12.26 -4.08 15.70
CA GLN A 5 -11.58 -2.84 16.08
C GLN A 5 -10.94 -2.23 14.85
N VAL A 6 -11.05 -0.90 14.73
CA VAL A 6 -10.40 -0.12 13.68
C VAL A 6 -9.75 1.12 14.29
N TRP A 7 -8.49 1.36 13.98
CA TRP A 7 -7.75 2.51 14.53
C TRP A 7 -6.56 2.90 13.65
N GLU A 8 -6.05 4.10 13.93
CA GLU A 8 -4.80 4.63 13.39
C GLU A 8 -3.69 4.55 14.45
N GLU A 9 -2.48 4.18 14.03
CA GLU A 9 -1.31 4.12 14.90
C GLU A 9 -0.04 4.50 14.13
N LYS A 10 0.89 5.21 14.80
CA LYS A 10 2.23 5.45 14.27
C LYS A 10 3.11 4.23 14.51
N VAL A 11 3.69 3.70 13.45
CA VAL A 11 4.60 2.55 13.50
C VAL A 11 5.96 2.93 12.97
N ILE A 12 7.01 2.36 13.54
CA ILE A 12 8.38 2.52 13.04
C ILE A 12 8.73 1.31 12.19
N ILE A 13 9.12 1.55 10.94
CA ILE A 13 9.60 0.52 10.04
C ILE A 13 11.00 0.93 9.54
N PRO A 14 12.02 0.06 9.64
CA PRO A 14 13.30 0.34 9.04
C PRO A 14 13.16 0.49 7.52
N THR A 15 13.72 1.57 6.97
CA THR A 15 13.48 1.99 5.59
C THR A 15 14.77 2.39 4.89
N TYR A 16 14.93 1.93 3.65
CA TYR A 16 15.85 2.50 2.67
C TYR A 16 15.04 3.40 1.76
N GLU A 17 15.21 4.71 1.88
CA GLU A 17 14.32 5.65 1.19
C GLU A 17 14.52 5.64 -0.33
N ALA A 18 13.42 5.93 -1.05
CA ALA A 18 13.50 6.24 -2.47
C ALA A 18 14.42 7.46 -2.67
N GLY A 19 15.21 7.44 -3.75
CA GLY A 19 16.06 8.56 -4.12
C GLY A 19 15.25 9.78 -4.58
N LYS A 20 15.98 10.81 -5.01
CA LYS A 20 15.35 12.02 -5.53
C LYS A 20 14.79 11.80 -6.95
N PRO A 21 13.63 12.37 -7.27
CA PRO A 21 13.13 12.46 -8.63
C PRO A 21 14.15 13.04 -9.61
N ASP A 22 14.21 12.50 -10.83
CA ASP A 22 14.83 13.20 -11.95
C ASP A 22 14.09 14.51 -12.21
N LYS A 23 14.85 15.57 -12.49
CA LYS A 23 14.30 16.89 -12.80
C LYS A 23 13.67 16.94 -14.19
N ASN A 24 14.11 16.07 -15.10
CA ASN A 24 13.64 16.03 -16.46
C ASN A 24 12.44 15.08 -16.57
N PRO A 25 11.30 15.54 -17.13
CA PRO A 25 10.18 14.65 -17.37
C PRO A 25 10.55 13.60 -18.42
N MET A 26 10.11 12.36 -18.19
CA MET A 26 10.33 11.26 -19.13
C MET A 26 9.04 10.95 -19.91
N PHE A 27 9.16 10.90 -21.24
CA PHE A 27 8.08 10.54 -22.16
C PHE A 27 8.39 9.18 -22.79
N LEU A 28 8.24 8.13 -21.97
CA LEU A 28 8.47 6.76 -22.39
C LEU A 28 7.19 6.20 -23.04
N GLU A 29 7.30 5.60 -24.24
CA GLU A 29 6.14 5.03 -24.93
C GLU A 29 6.08 3.50 -24.85
N LYS A 30 7.23 2.83 -24.85
CA LYS A 30 7.33 1.37 -24.91
C LYS A 30 8.21 0.85 -23.78
N ARG A 31 7.70 -0.10 -23.00
CA ARG A 31 8.50 -0.96 -22.12
C ARG A 31 8.55 -2.37 -22.73
N VAL A 32 9.70 -3.01 -22.65
CA VAL A 32 9.91 -4.37 -23.19
C VAL A 32 9.35 -5.45 -22.23
N TYR A 33 9.05 -5.07 -20.98
CA TYR A 33 8.64 -5.99 -19.92
C TYR A 33 7.10 -6.07 -19.80
N GLN A 34 6.56 -7.29 -19.73
CA GLN A 34 5.16 -7.62 -19.41
C GLN A 34 4.07 -6.95 -20.28
N GLY A 35 4.40 -6.46 -21.48
CA GLY A 35 3.43 -5.79 -22.35
C GLY A 35 2.86 -4.49 -21.77
N SER A 36 3.54 -3.91 -20.77
CA SER A 36 3.09 -2.69 -20.11
C SER A 36 3.47 -1.45 -20.91
N SER A 37 2.60 -0.44 -20.85
CA SER A 37 2.92 0.90 -21.34
C SER A 37 4.08 1.49 -20.54
N GLY A 38 5.05 2.10 -21.23
CA GLY A 38 6.11 2.87 -20.59
C GLY A 38 5.64 4.23 -20.09
N ARG A 39 4.43 4.68 -20.48
CA ARG A 39 3.92 6.01 -20.14
C ARG A 39 3.92 6.21 -18.64
N ILE A 40 4.60 7.24 -18.18
CA ILE A 40 4.79 7.56 -16.77
C ILE A 40 4.40 9.00 -16.45
N TYR A 41 4.39 9.90 -17.44
CA TYR A 41 4.00 11.30 -17.26
C TYR A 41 2.59 11.40 -16.66
N PRO A 42 2.36 12.26 -15.64
CA PRO A 42 3.28 13.28 -15.12
C PRO A 42 4.15 12.82 -13.94
N HIS A 43 4.17 11.54 -13.58
CA HIS A 43 5.07 11.06 -12.54
C HIS A 43 6.54 11.19 -12.97
N THR A 44 7.39 11.43 -11.98
CA THR A 44 8.84 11.50 -12.16
C THR A 44 9.45 10.12 -12.02
N VAL A 45 10.61 9.92 -12.63
CA VAL A 45 11.38 8.68 -12.49
C VAL A 45 12.45 8.87 -11.42
N ILE A 46 12.62 7.87 -10.57
CA ILE A 46 13.67 7.79 -9.56
C ILE A 46 14.58 6.61 -9.90
N GLU A 47 15.87 6.88 -10.09
CA GLU A 47 16.84 5.88 -10.56
C GLU A 47 17.81 5.41 -9.47
N LYS A 48 17.61 5.86 -8.22
CA LYS A 48 18.46 5.48 -7.09
C LYS A 48 17.62 5.17 -5.87
N ILE A 49 18.04 4.16 -5.10
CA ILE A 49 17.56 3.87 -3.75
C ILE A 49 18.68 4.23 -2.77
N SER A 50 18.33 4.72 -1.58
CA SER A 50 19.31 4.94 -0.52
C SER A 50 20.00 3.63 -0.13
N ASP A 51 21.31 3.69 0.11
CA ASP A 51 22.08 2.58 0.69
C ASP A 51 22.03 2.60 2.23
N GLU A 52 21.50 3.67 2.81
CA GLU A 52 21.36 3.87 4.25
C GLU A 52 19.97 3.47 4.74
N LYS A 53 19.94 2.68 5.81
CA LYS A 53 18.71 2.28 6.51
C LYS A 53 18.44 3.26 7.64
N VAL A 54 17.25 3.81 7.67
CA VAL A 54 16.77 4.70 8.74
C VAL A 54 15.50 4.15 9.36
N ASP A 55 15.29 4.41 10.64
CA ASP A 55 13.99 4.15 11.28
C ASP A 55 13.03 5.26 10.87
N LYS A 56 11.99 4.89 10.13
CA LYS A 56 11.00 5.83 9.61
C LYS A 56 9.65 5.55 10.25
N GLU A 57 9.02 6.62 10.73
CA GLU A 57 7.65 6.58 11.21
C GLU A 57 6.69 6.56 10.01
N TYR A 58 5.68 5.70 10.09
CA TYR A 58 4.57 5.62 9.13
C TYR A 58 3.24 5.65 9.88
N THR A 59 2.24 6.23 9.27
CA THR A 59 0.83 6.10 9.67
C THR A 59 0.31 4.75 9.21
N ALA A 60 -0.15 3.92 10.15
CA ALA A 60 -0.75 2.64 9.87
C ALA A 60 -2.22 2.64 10.27
N LEU A 61 -3.04 2.02 9.43
CA LEU A 61 -4.44 1.73 9.73
C LEU A 61 -4.56 0.26 10.05
N PHE A 62 -5.30 -0.06 11.11
CA PHE A 62 -5.48 -1.43 11.55
C PHE A 62 -6.94 -1.84 11.53
N LEU A 63 -7.16 -3.09 11.15
CA LEU A 63 -8.40 -3.83 11.39
C LEU A 63 -8.06 -5.07 12.20
N GLU A 64 -8.77 -5.31 13.30
CA GLU A 64 -8.54 -6.49 14.14
C GLU A 64 -9.85 -7.10 14.63
N ASN A 65 -9.96 -8.42 14.48
CA ASN A 65 -11.02 -9.23 15.10
C ASN A 65 -10.38 -10.39 15.89
N ASP A 66 -11.16 -11.40 16.27
CA ASP A 66 -10.66 -12.55 17.03
C ASP A 66 -9.65 -13.41 16.23
N TYR A 67 -9.73 -13.37 14.89
CA TYR A 67 -8.99 -14.23 13.97
C TYR A 67 -7.82 -13.51 13.31
N LEU A 68 -8.02 -12.28 12.84
CA LEU A 68 -7.11 -11.57 11.94
C LEU A 68 -6.71 -10.22 12.53
N LYS A 69 -5.46 -9.84 12.31
CA LYS A 69 -4.97 -8.46 12.44
C LYS A 69 -4.36 -8.01 11.11
N VAL A 70 -4.95 -6.98 10.51
CA VAL A 70 -4.57 -6.44 9.20
C VAL A 70 -4.01 -5.04 9.39
N MET A 71 -2.86 -4.77 8.76
CA MET A 71 -2.18 -3.48 8.79
C MET A 71 -2.11 -2.93 7.37
N MET A 72 -2.57 -1.71 7.19
CA MET A 72 -2.52 -0.97 5.93
C MET A 72 -1.63 0.27 6.09
N LEU A 73 -0.95 0.66 5.00
CA LEU A 73 -0.05 1.82 4.97
C LEU A 73 -0.50 2.83 3.91
N PRO A 74 -1.27 3.88 4.30
CA PRO A 74 -1.69 4.93 3.38
C PRO A 74 -0.53 5.66 2.70
N GLU A 75 0.58 5.87 3.42
CA GLU A 75 1.78 6.53 2.89
C GLU A 75 2.55 5.70 1.84
N LEU A 76 2.17 4.44 1.63
CA LEU A 76 2.76 3.54 0.64
C LEU A 76 1.67 3.02 -0.31
N GLY A 77 0.90 3.94 -0.88
CA GLY A 77 -0.14 3.64 -1.84
C GLY A 77 -1.35 2.88 -1.26
N GLY A 78 -1.60 2.99 0.05
CA GLY A 78 -2.74 2.32 0.69
C GLY A 78 -2.64 0.79 0.69
N ARG A 79 -1.43 0.24 0.62
CA ARG A 79 -1.22 -1.20 0.56
C ARG A 79 -1.60 -1.91 1.86
N ILE A 80 -1.96 -3.19 1.78
CA ILE A 80 -1.93 -4.07 2.96
C ILE A 80 -0.47 -4.46 3.19
N GLN A 81 0.12 -4.00 4.30
CA GLN A 81 1.49 -4.31 4.68
C GLN A 81 1.59 -5.67 5.39
N ARG A 82 0.58 -6.01 6.19
CA ARG A 82 0.57 -7.21 7.03
C ARG A 82 -0.84 -7.77 7.14
N ALA A 83 -0.97 -9.09 7.10
CA ALA A 83 -2.17 -9.78 7.56
C ALA A 83 -1.77 -11.01 8.38
N TYR A 84 -2.07 -10.92 9.66
CA TYR A 84 -1.66 -11.87 10.69
C TYR A 84 -2.85 -12.71 11.13
N ASP A 85 -2.72 -14.03 11.06
CA ASP A 85 -3.65 -15.01 11.58
C ASP A 85 -3.32 -15.30 13.05
N LYS A 86 -4.20 -14.84 13.95
CA LYS A 86 -4.08 -14.98 15.40
C LYS A 86 -4.32 -16.41 15.88
N THR A 87 -4.92 -17.27 15.05
CA THR A 87 -5.25 -18.66 15.44
C THR A 87 -4.04 -19.59 15.41
N ASN A 88 -3.03 -19.25 14.60
CA ASN A 88 -1.81 -20.03 14.44
C ASN A 88 -0.51 -19.19 14.58
N GLY A 89 -0.64 -17.88 14.72
CA GLY A 89 0.49 -16.97 14.90
C GLY A 89 1.31 -16.73 13.63
N TYR A 90 0.67 -16.76 12.47
CA TYR A 90 1.34 -16.70 11.16
C TYR A 90 0.86 -15.53 10.30
N ASP A 91 1.80 -14.85 9.63
CA ASP A 91 1.50 -13.86 8.60
C ASP A 91 1.25 -14.56 7.26
N PHE A 92 -0.02 -14.66 6.86
CA PHE A 92 -0.43 -15.37 5.63
C PHE A 92 -0.23 -14.55 4.34
N ILE A 93 0.05 -13.26 4.49
CA ILE A 93 0.59 -12.39 3.46
C ILE A 93 2.06 -12.13 3.81
N TYR A 94 2.97 -12.17 2.82
CA TYR A 94 4.40 -11.95 3.06
C TYR A 94 4.63 -10.59 3.73
N TYR A 95 4.92 -10.63 5.03
CA TYR A 95 5.15 -9.45 5.85
C TYR A 95 6.61 -8.99 5.71
N ASN A 96 6.81 -7.89 4.99
CA ASN A 96 8.12 -7.30 4.87
C ASN A 96 8.40 -6.39 6.08
N HIS A 97 9.34 -6.79 6.93
CA HIS A 97 9.73 -6.03 8.13
C HIS A 97 10.58 -4.79 7.83
N VAL A 98 10.96 -4.55 6.56
CA VAL A 98 11.80 -3.44 6.13
C VAL A 98 11.24 -2.86 4.83
N ILE A 99 11.08 -1.54 4.75
CA ILE A 99 10.75 -0.90 3.47
C ILE A 99 12.05 -0.70 2.69
N LYS A 100 12.39 -1.67 1.84
CA LYS A 100 13.53 -1.57 0.92
C LYS A 100 13.05 -1.71 -0.53
N PRO A 101 12.90 -0.60 -1.27
CA PRO A 101 12.50 -0.66 -2.66
C PRO A 101 13.58 -1.26 -3.57
N ALA A 102 13.15 -1.75 -4.72
CA ALA A 102 13.96 -2.04 -5.88
C ALA A 102 13.49 -1.21 -7.08
N LEU A 103 14.36 -1.00 -8.06
CA LEU A 103 14.07 -0.24 -9.29
C LEU A 103 13.27 -1.10 -10.30
N VAL A 104 12.07 -1.52 -9.90
CA VAL A 104 11.17 -2.42 -10.66
C VAL A 104 9.91 -1.69 -11.11
N GLY A 105 9.42 -0.75 -10.30
CA GLY A 105 8.20 0.02 -10.54
C GLY A 105 8.28 0.86 -11.80
N LEU A 106 7.13 1.37 -12.25
CA LEU A 106 7.08 2.22 -13.44
C LEU A 106 7.85 3.54 -13.24
N ALA A 107 7.72 4.13 -12.05
CA ALA A 107 8.47 5.31 -11.60
C ALA A 107 9.88 4.97 -11.05
N GLY A 108 10.28 3.69 -11.08
CA GLY A 108 11.52 3.18 -10.49
C GLY A 108 11.26 2.44 -9.17
N PRO A 109 11.24 3.10 -7.99
CA PRO A 109 11.09 2.44 -6.69
C PRO A 109 9.78 1.65 -6.59
N TRP A 110 9.88 0.39 -6.18
CA TRP A 110 8.75 -0.49 -5.87
C TRP A 110 9.10 -1.43 -4.72
N ILE A 111 8.11 -1.82 -3.91
CA ILE A 111 8.30 -2.58 -2.67
C ILE A 111 7.67 -3.97 -2.79
N SER A 112 8.47 -5.01 -2.52
CA SER A 112 7.97 -6.39 -2.42
C SER A 112 7.19 -6.68 -1.14
N GLY A 113 6.31 -7.67 -1.19
CA GLY A 113 5.47 -8.11 -0.06
C GLY A 113 4.23 -7.28 0.16
N GLY A 114 3.40 -7.74 1.10
CA GLY A 114 2.05 -7.21 1.26
C GLY A 114 1.12 -7.52 0.08
N ILE A 115 0.05 -6.73 -0.02
CA ILE A 115 -0.81 -6.65 -1.22
C ILE A 115 -0.78 -5.20 -1.72
N GLU A 116 -0.33 -5.01 -2.96
CA GLU A 116 -0.36 -3.73 -3.65
C GLU A 116 -1.62 -3.63 -4.53
N PHE A 117 -2.35 -2.54 -4.37
CA PHE A 117 -3.51 -2.23 -5.20
C PHE A 117 -3.08 -1.31 -6.34
N ASN A 118 -3.21 -1.81 -7.57
CA ASN A 118 -2.71 -1.14 -8.76
C ASN A 118 -3.88 -0.56 -9.56
N TRP A 119 -3.87 0.77 -9.74
CA TRP A 119 -4.84 1.47 -10.57
C TRP A 119 -4.22 2.74 -11.17
N PRO A 120 -4.44 3.06 -12.46
CA PRO A 120 -4.96 2.18 -13.51
C PRO A 120 -3.82 1.33 -14.11
N GLN A 121 -2.60 1.41 -13.55
CA GLN A 121 -1.39 0.85 -14.11
C GLN A 121 -0.62 -0.01 -13.11
N HIS A 122 0.06 -1.05 -13.61
CA HIS A 122 0.85 -1.98 -12.83
C HIS A 122 2.36 -1.91 -13.20
N HIS A 123 3.28 -1.98 -12.24
CA HIS A 123 3.08 -1.55 -10.85
C HIS A 123 2.73 -0.05 -10.80
N ARG A 124 1.94 0.38 -9.81
CA ARG A 124 1.45 1.76 -9.72
C ARG A 124 2.63 2.74 -9.65
N PRO A 125 2.64 3.83 -10.42
CA PRO A 125 3.67 4.88 -10.29
C PRO A 125 3.70 5.54 -8.91
N SER A 126 2.54 5.58 -8.25
CA SER A 126 2.29 6.21 -6.96
C SER A 126 2.56 5.26 -5.77
N THR A 127 3.42 4.24 -5.88
CA THR A 127 3.71 3.28 -4.79
C THR A 127 4.12 3.96 -3.48
N PHE A 128 4.80 5.12 -3.57
CA PHE A 128 5.29 5.90 -2.43
C PHE A 128 4.50 7.18 -2.20
N ASP A 129 3.40 7.38 -2.92
CA ASP A 129 2.53 8.52 -2.70
C ASP A 129 1.54 8.18 -1.57
N GLN A 130 1.24 9.18 -0.75
CA GLN A 130 0.19 9.07 0.26
C GLN A 130 -1.19 9.05 -0.42
N VAL A 131 -2.01 8.09 -0.04
CA VAL A 131 -3.44 8.08 -0.39
C VAL A 131 -4.26 8.72 0.72
N GLU A 132 -5.42 9.27 0.34
CA GLU A 132 -6.43 9.70 1.30
C GLU A 132 -7.08 8.46 1.93
N TYR A 133 -7.53 8.59 3.18
CA TYR A 133 -8.21 7.49 3.85
C TYR A 133 -9.26 7.96 4.86
N THR A 134 -10.18 7.06 5.16
CA THR A 134 -11.13 7.15 6.26
C THR A 134 -11.48 5.75 6.75
N TYR A 135 -12.07 5.62 7.93
CA TYR A 135 -12.50 4.33 8.45
C TYR A 135 -13.72 4.46 9.34
N ALA A 136 -14.50 3.39 9.44
CA ALA A 136 -15.73 3.36 10.22
C ALA A 136 -16.01 1.97 10.81
N GLU A 137 -16.65 1.96 11.98
CA GLU A 137 -17.36 0.80 12.51
C GLU A 137 -18.77 0.76 11.89
N ASN A 138 -19.20 -0.44 11.49
CA ASN A 138 -20.51 -0.67 10.86
C ASN A 138 -21.53 -1.22 11.88
N GLU A 139 -22.82 -1.10 11.57
CA GLU A 139 -23.92 -1.53 12.46
C GLU A 139 -23.92 -3.03 12.76
N ASP A 140 -23.43 -3.85 11.83
CA ASP A 140 -23.30 -5.31 11.97
C ASP A 140 -22.07 -5.74 12.79
N GLY A 141 -21.29 -4.77 13.29
CA GLY A 141 -20.06 -4.98 14.06
C GLY A 141 -18.82 -5.20 13.20
N SER A 142 -18.93 -5.21 11.86
CA SER A 142 -17.78 -5.13 10.96
C SER A 142 -17.13 -3.75 11.03
N ALA A 143 -15.94 -3.61 10.47
CA ALA A 143 -15.32 -2.31 10.28
C ALA A 143 -14.63 -2.26 8.92
N THR A 144 -14.64 -1.08 8.32
CA THR A 144 -14.10 -0.84 6.97
C THR A 144 -13.11 0.30 6.99
N VAL A 145 -11.96 0.09 6.36
CA VAL A 145 -10.98 1.13 6.02
C VAL A 145 -11.11 1.43 4.53
N TRP A 146 -11.36 2.70 4.20
CA TRP A 146 -11.38 3.19 2.83
C TRP A 146 -10.08 3.94 2.55
N MET A 147 -9.46 3.64 1.41
CA MET A 147 -8.24 4.29 0.93
C MET A 147 -8.38 4.61 -0.55
N GLY A 148 -7.96 5.79 -0.97
CA GLY A 148 -8.12 6.18 -2.37
C GLY A 148 -7.31 7.39 -2.80
N GLU A 149 -7.21 7.54 -4.11
CA GLU A 149 -6.54 8.67 -4.75
C GLU A 149 -7.22 9.05 -6.07
N ILE A 150 -7.03 10.29 -6.48
CA ILE A 150 -7.20 10.70 -7.88
C ILE A 150 -5.82 10.62 -8.52
N GLU A 151 -5.59 9.60 -9.33
CA GLU A 151 -4.26 9.35 -9.90
C GLU A 151 -3.86 10.40 -10.94
N ASN A 152 -2.56 10.64 -11.06
CA ASN A 152 -2.06 11.81 -11.78
C ASN A 152 -1.98 11.63 -13.30
N MET A 153 -2.00 10.41 -13.82
CA MET A 153 -1.82 10.15 -15.25
C MET A 153 -3.09 10.39 -16.06
N PHE A 154 -4.23 9.91 -15.58
CA PHE A 154 -5.51 9.98 -16.29
C PHE A 154 -6.60 10.75 -15.52
N ARG A 155 -6.30 11.21 -14.28
CA ARG A 155 -7.25 11.91 -13.40
C ARG A 155 -8.47 11.07 -13.05
N THR A 156 -8.29 9.75 -13.03
CA THR A 156 -9.31 8.80 -12.61
C THR A 156 -9.26 8.61 -11.11
N GLU A 157 -10.42 8.40 -10.50
CA GLU A 157 -10.50 8.07 -9.08
C GLU A 157 -10.39 6.56 -8.89
N GLY A 158 -9.53 6.13 -7.98
CA GLY A 158 -9.44 4.77 -7.50
C GLY A 158 -9.63 4.74 -5.99
N VAL A 159 -10.65 4.02 -5.52
CA VAL A 159 -10.98 3.87 -4.11
C VAL A 159 -11.12 2.38 -3.81
N LEU A 160 -10.57 1.95 -2.68
CA LEU A 160 -10.64 0.58 -2.17
C LEU A 160 -11.19 0.60 -0.75
N GLY A 161 -12.16 -0.26 -0.47
CA GLY A 161 -12.55 -0.61 0.89
C GLY A 161 -11.89 -1.92 1.34
N VAL A 162 -11.39 -1.97 2.56
CA VAL A 162 -10.92 -3.19 3.22
C VAL A 162 -11.80 -3.43 4.44
N THR A 163 -12.51 -4.55 4.47
CA THR A 163 -13.47 -4.88 5.54
C THR A 163 -13.08 -6.17 6.26
N LEU A 164 -13.17 -6.15 7.59
CA LEU A 164 -13.23 -7.36 8.42
C LEU A 164 -14.61 -7.48 9.08
N TYR A 165 -15.02 -8.72 9.35
CA TYR A 165 -16.26 -9.04 10.06
C TYR A 165 -15.96 -9.72 11.40
N PRO A 166 -16.79 -9.58 12.45
CA PRO A 166 -16.48 -10.13 13.77
C PRO A 166 -16.21 -11.64 13.80
N ASP A 167 -16.96 -12.41 13.01
CA ASP A 167 -17.03 -13.87 13.05
C ASP A 167 -16.37 -14.53 11.84
N LYS A 168 -15.58 -13.79 11.05
CA LYS A 168 -14.98 -14.28 9.80
C LYS A 168 -13.46 -14.13 9.81
N ALA A 169 -12.79 -15.09 9.17
CA ALA A 169 -11.34 -15.12 8.97
C ALA A 169 -10.97 -14.88 7.50
N TYR A 170 -11.56 -13.86 6.88
CA TYR A 170 -11.16 -13.38 5.55
C TYR A 170 -11.13 -11.86 5.51
N ILE A 171 -10.41 -11.32 4.53
CA ILE A 171 -10.40 -9.90 4.19
C ILE A 171 -11.33 -9.70 2.99
N GLU A 172 -12.31 -8.82 3.12
CA GLU A 172 -13.13 -8.38 1.99
C GLU A 172 -12.54 -7.12 1.38
N LEU A 173 -12.54 -7.06 0.05
CA LEU A 173 -12.14 -5.89 -0.72
C LEU A 173 -13.38 -5.36 -1.47
N LEU A 174 -13.67 -4.06 -1.32
CA LEU A 174 -14.79 -3.35 -1.95
C LEU A 174 -14.32 -2.40 -3.04
#